data_AF-A0AAD1VSI8-F1
#
_entry.id   AF-A0AAD1VSI8-F1
#
_cell.length_a   1.000
_cell.length_b   1.000
_cell.length_c   1.000
_cell.angle_alpha   90.00
_cell.angle_beta   90.00
_cell.angle_gamma   90.00
#
_symmetry.space_group_name_H-M   'P 1'
#
loop_
_entity.id
_entity.type
_entity.pdbx_description
1 polymer ?
#
loop_
_entity_poly.entity_id
_entity_poly.type
_entity_poly.pdbx_seq_one_letter_code
_entity_poly.pdbx_strand_id
1 'polypeptide(L)'
;MPRTSRQLAAQGDYLSLGVLKKGRDSSQSESDDEQDDHERRICFAPGTKTLKDQMAEEISASSDSGEEKSKEDEDFQDQWEEQQIRKAIKYPEILDNDLLPVRNTQNRRNIEPRFSLPPVNIGDIKKKLTASITSLEEVHQSHVHENEKYTRDLESSKHSLEMLGKSVSEQSYKFFKEMKTYVENFVDCMNEKIIQINKLECEMFTLFENRAKDLLHRRQNDLRNESAVLQKLSGKNTDIEDATKGVLEDSYLRRNKRRKKRELLGINDHCEGMSSDDEMPSEEETSFKESRARVLFESKDLFEDVHEDFHRVKNALSKFQEWRQRFPESYYDAYISLCIPKLLNPLIRVHLLDWNPLENITDLEKLEWYHDLEEFCYSSEDPETHTEDSPDNNVLSAVVEKSILPKVSEFIDHVWDPLSATQTSNLVRFCKTYVLESESKKAVQELLNSLESRLKKAIEDDVFIPLYPKSILEDRASPHSKFQERQFWSAVKMLQNVLSWDGFLEEETLRELGLDKLLNRYLLLILLNSSPGKEMVNKCSKIVACLPHSWFKGLDSGSSLPCLANFSKHMLQCAHTLHSLDDRENLLVLVSLLKKIKAMDNVEALSSKYNIEELK
;
A
#
# COMPACT_ATOMS: atom_id res chain seq x y z
N MET A 1 -19.00 36.34 -45.66
CA MET A 1 -20.37 36.28 -46.26
C MET A 1 -20.44 35.01 -47.08
N PRO A 2 -21.49 34.17 -46.99
CA PRO A 2 -22.54 34.00 -45.96
C PRO A 2 -22.18 32.84 -44.98
N ARG A 3 -22.58 32.82 -43.69
CA ARG A 3 -23.88 32.38 -43.09
C ARG A 3 -24.21 30.89 -43.38
N THR A 4 -24.72 30.05 -42.46
CA THR A 4 -25.30 30.18 -41.09
C THR A 4 -25.04 28.83 -40.35
N SER A 5 -25.39 28.52 -39.09
CA SER A 5 -26.31 29.11 -38.09
C SER A 5 -25.94 28.75 -36.64
N ARG A 6 -26.82 29.04 -35.66
CA ARG A 6 -26.84 28.50 -34.29
C ARG A 6 -28.05 27.58 -34.09
N GLN A 7 -28.01 26.67 -33.12
CA GLN A 7 -29.23 26.24 -32.41
C GLN A 7 -28.94 25.89 -30.94
N LEU A 8 -29.61 26.63 -30.05
CA LEU A 8 -29.85 26.27 -28.64
C LEU A 8 -31.29 25.77 -28.57
N ALA A 9 -31.57 24.81 -27.69
CA ALA A 9 -32.93 24.49 -27.27
C ALA A 9 -32.93 24.11 -25.78
N ALA A 10 -33.80 24.73 -25.02
CA ALA A 10 -34.08 24.44 -23.62
C ALA A 10 -35.59 24.42 -23.41
N GLN A 11 -36.07 23.42 -22.68
CA GLN A 11 -37.41 23.23 -22.08
C GLN A 11 -37.41 21.80 -21.47
N GLY A 12 -38.11 21.47 -20.39
CA GLY A 12 -39.03 22.27 -19.59
C GLY A 12 -40.18 21.39 -19.05
N ASP A 13 -40.40 21.45 -17.74
CA ASP A 13 -41.65 21.14 -17.03
C ASP A 13 -42.08 19.68 -16.76
N TYR A 14 -43.12 19.53 -15.93
CA TYR A 14 -43.22 18.58 -14.80
C TYR A 14 -44.69 18.11 -14.57
N LEU A 15 -44.92 16.94 -13.94
CA LEU A 15 -46.20 16.46 -13.30
C LEU A 15 -47.39 16.07 -14.21
N SER A 16 -48.35 15.16 -13.88
CA SER A 16 -48.48 14.18 -12.77
C SER A 16 -49.60 13.11 -12.98
N LEU A 17 -49.46 11.97 -12.29
CA LEU A 17 -50.49 11.11 -11.63
C LEU A 17 -51.68 10.42 -12.38
N GLY A 18 -51.62 9.06 -12.41
CA GLY A 18 -52.74 8.13 -12.09
C GLY A 18 -53.74 7.69 -13.19
N VAL A 19 -54.51 6.58 -13.08
CA VAL A 19 -54.64 5.53 -12.03
C VAL A 19 -55.54 4.33 -12.51
N LEU A 20 -55.29 3.10 -12.01
CA LEU A 20 -56.18 1.88 -11.88
C LEU A 20 -56.77 1.06 -13.08
N LYS A 21 -56.41 -0.25 -13.15
CA LYS A 21 -57.22 -1.46 -12.79
C LYS A 21 -56.43 -2.76 -13.14
N LYS A 22 -56.20 -3.76 -12.26
CA LYS A 22 -57.07 -4.69 -11.47
C LYS A 22 -57.58 -5.88 -12.31
N GLY A 23 -57.51 -7.17 -11.91
CA GLY A 23 -56.77 -7.88 -10.83
C GLY A 23 -56.04 -9.09 -11.46
N ARG A 24 -55.96 -10.35 -10.98
CA ARG A 24 -56.42 -11.16 -9.80
C ARG A 24 -55.53 -12.46 -9.82
N ASP A 25 -55.26 -13.28 -8.79
CA ASP A 25 -55.67 -13.37 -7.38
C ASP A 25 -54.72 -14.31 -6.58
N SER A 26 -54.56 -14.06 -5.26
CA SER A 26 -54.58 -15.01 -4.10
C SER A 26 -53.60 -16.22 -4.04
N SER A 27 -52.91 -16.55 -2.92
CA SER A 27 -53.02 -16.25 -1.46
C SER A 27 -51.69 -16.63 -0.75
N GLN A 28 -51.30 -16.26 0.49
CA GLN A 28 -51.82 -15.41 1.60
C GLN A 28 -50.62 -15.07 2.56
N SER A 29 -50.38 -13.79 2.93
CA SER A 29 -50.59 -13.18 4.29
C SER A 29 -49.49 -13.52 5.35
N GLU A 30 -48.85 -12.63 6.13
CA GLU A 30 -48.93 -11.18 6.47
C GLU A 30 -47.48 -10.70 6.76
N SER A 31 -46.96 -9.57 6.27
CA SER A 31 -47.09 -8.17 6.74
C SER A 31 -46.73 -7.92 8.21
N ASP A 32 -45.53 -7.38 8.47
CA ASP A 32 -45.38 -6.15 9.27
C ASP A 32 -44.09 -5.39 8.90
N ASP A 33 -44.17 -4.06 8.79
CA ASP A 33 -43.05 -3.14 8.54
C ASP A 33 -42.69 -2.44 9.86
N GLU A 34 -41.67 -2.92 10.57
CA GLU A 34 -41.06 -2.16 11.69
C GLU A 34 -39.53 -2.06 11.52
N GLN A 35 -39.01 -0.85 11.73
CA GLN A 35 -37.58 -0.54 11.63
C GLN A 35 -36.89 -0.95 12.93
N ASP A 36 -36.07 -2.01 12.89
CA ASP A 36 -35.41 -2.56 14.07
C ASP A 36 -34.21 -1.69 14.53
N ASP A 37 -34.51 -0.74 15.40
CA ASP A 37 -33.81 -0.48 16.67
C ASP A 37 -32.32 -0.94 16.77
N HIS A 38 -31.39 -0.02 16.46
CA HIS A 38 -29.94 -0.23 16.66
C HIS A 38 -29.30 0.77 17.64
N GLU A 39 -30.05 1.28 18.63
CA GLU A 39 -29.48 2.05 19.76
C GLU A 39 -29.92 1.56 21.15
N ARG A 40 -30.15 0.25 21.31
CA ARG A 40 -30.26 -0.38 22.65
C ARG A 40 -28.93 -0.49 23.38
N ARG A 41 -28.36 0.65 23.79
CA ARG A 41 -27.42 0.67 24.92
C ARG A 41 -28.22 0.57 26.22
N ILE A 42 -28.15 -0.59 26.87
CA ILE A 42 -28.86 -0.86 28.13
C ILE A 42 -28.27 0.03 29.25
N CYS A 43 -28.98 1.09 29.62
CA CYS A 43 -28.63 1.93 30.77
C CYS A 43 -29.11 1.26 32.08
N PHE A 44 -28.19 0.64 32.81
CA PHE A 44 -28.49 -0.17 34.01
C PHE A 44 -28.84 0.62 35.29
N ALA A 45 -28.98 1.94 35.23
CA ALA A 45 -29.48 2.77 36.33
C ALA A 45 -30.12 4.08 35.82
N PRO A 46 -31.27 4.52 36.37
CA PRO A 46 -31.75 5.88 36.16
C PRO A 46 -30.81 6.87 36.84
N GLY A 47 -30.31 7.85 36.09
CA GLY A 47 -29.59 8.97 36.67
C GLY A 47 -30.53 9.77 37.57
N THR A 48 -30.19 9.91 38.86
CA THR A 48 -30.96 10.73 39.80
C THR A 48 -30.89 12.19 39.38
N LYS A 49 -32.02 12.79 38.98
CA LYS A 49 -32.15 14.24 38.79
C LYS A 49 -31.60 14.96 40.03
N THR A 50 -30.75 15.96 39.84
CA THR A 50 -30.25 16.77 40.95
C THR A 50 -31.37 17.60 41.54
N LEU A 51 -31.41 17.75 42.87
CA LEU A 51 -32.49 18.46 43.60
C LEU A 51 -32.74 19.90 43.10
N LYS A 52 -31.72 20.56 42.52
CA LYS A 52 -31.87 21.88 41.89
C LYS A 52 -32.76 21.88 40.65
N ASP A 53 -32.71 20.81 39.85
CA ASP A 53 -33.49 20.71 38.61
C ASP A 53 -34.96 20.40 38.91
N GLN A 54 -35.22 19.60 39.96
CA GLN A 54 -36.57 19.35 40.46
C GLN A 54 -37.22 20.61 41.02
N MET A 55 -36.50 21.40 41.84
CA MET A 55 -37.00 22.68 42.36
C MET A 55 -37.28 23.70 41.25
N ALA A 56 -36.52 23.68 40.15
CA ALA A 56 -36.73 24.57 39.01
C ALA A 56 -37.99 24.19 38.19
N GLU A 57 -38.24 22.89 37.97
CA GLU A 57 -39.46 22.42 37.30
C GLU A 57 -40.71 22.71 38.14
N GLU A 58 -40.67 22.51 39.47
CA GLU A 58 -41.84 22.65 40.35
C GLU A 58 -42.30 24.11 40.51
N ILE A 59 -41.36 25.08 40.58
CA ILE A 59 -41.67 26.52 40.60
C ILE A 59 -42.23 27.00 39.25
N SER A 60 -41.82 26.38 38.13
CA SER A 60 -42.31 26.74 36.80
C SER A 60 -43.71 26.22 36.48
N ALA A 61 -44.19 25.19 37.18
CA ALA A 61 -45.41 24.46 36.82
C ALA A 61 -46.70 25.04 37.44
N SER A 62 -46.62 25.88 38.47
CA SER A 62 -47.78 26.29 39.28
C SER A 62 -48.46 27.59 38.87
N SER A 63 -48.22 28.12 37.67
CA SER A 63 -48.63 29.48 37.26
C SER A 63 -49.66 29.56 36.11
N ASP A 64 -50.26 28.46 35.66
CA ASP A 64 -51.29 28.50 34.60
C ASP A 64 -52.39 27.43 34.76
N SER A 65 -53.19 27.53 35.82
CA SER A 65 -54.54 26.96 35.94
C SER A 65 -55.24 27.62 37.13
N GLY A 66 -56.34 28.36 36.89
CA GLY A 66 -57.06 29.04 37.97
C GLY A 66 -58.22 28.22 38.52
N GLU A 67 -58.31 28.08 39.84
CA GLU A 67 -59.52 28.37 40.64
C GLU A 67 -59.20 28.37 42.16
N GLU A 68 -59.69 29.39 42.85
CA GLU A 68 -59.83 29.61 44.32
C GLU A 68 -58.85 28.90 45.30
N LYS A 69 -57.73 29.58 45.64
CA LYS A 69 -57.08 29.38 46.95
C LYS A 69 -57.94 29.97 48.08
N SER A 70 -58.07 29.26 49.18
CA SER A 70 -58.74 29.78 50.37
C SER A 70 -57.86 30.82 51.08
N LYS A 71 -58.47 31.83 51.72
CA LYS A 71 -57.74 32.85 52.49
C LYS A 71 -57.01 32.29 53.72
N GLU A 72 -57.33 31.07 54.15
CA GLU A 72 -56.68 30.44 55.30
C GLU A 72 -55.33 29.81 54.91
N ASP A 73 -55.12 29.48 53.63
CA ASP A 73 -53.86 28.88 53.14
C ASP A 73 -52.75 29.92 52.92
N GLU A 74 -53.08 31.16 52.54
CA GLU A 74 -52.10 32.25 52.43
C GLU A 74 -51.58 32.67 53.82
N ASP A 75 -52.47 32.84 54.80
CA ASP A 75 -52.11 33.18 56.19
C ASP A 75 -51.17 32.13 56.85
N PHE A 76 -51.26 30.85 56.45
CA PHE A 76 -50.37 29.79 56.94
C PHE A 76 -49.00 29.79 56.25
N GLN A 77 -48.95 30.06 54.94
CA GLN A 77 -47.70 30.16 54.18
C GLN A 77 -46.88 31.37 54.65
N ASP A 78 -47.51 32.53 54.81
CA ASP A 78 -46.86 33.76 55.29
C ASP A 78 -46.28 33.59 56.71
N GLN A 79 -47.02 32.95 57.62
CA GLN A 79 -46.54 32.64 58.97
C GLN A 79 -45.38 31.64 58.99
N TRP A 80 -45.27 30.77 57.98
CA TRP A 80 -44.16 29.83 57.84
C TRP A 80 -42.92 30.53 57.27
N GLU A 81 -43.07 31.36 56.24
CA GLU A 81 -41.98 32.15 55.67
C GLU A 81 -41.41 33.15 56.68
N GLU A 82 -42.26 33.86 57.44
CA GLU A 82 -41.80 34.79 58.47
C GLU A 82 -40.97 34.06 59.56
N GLN A 83 -41.31 32.80 59.86
CA GLN A 83 -40.54 31.97 60.80
C GLN A 83 -39.18 31.51 60.24
N GLN A 84 -39.07 31.25 58.93
CA GLN A 84 -37.78 30.94 58.30
C GLN A 84 -36.88 32.18 58.24
N ILE A 85 -37.44 33.34 57.86
CA ILE A 85 -36.73 34.62 57.83
C ILE A 85 -36.22 34.99 59.25
N ARG A 86 -37.05 34.83 60.29
CA ARG A 86 -36.62 35.04 61.69
C ARG A 86 -35.54 34.06 62.17
N LYS A 87 -35.40 32.88 61.57
CA LYS A 87 -34.28 31.95 61.83
C LYS A 87 -33.01 32.34 61.05
N ALA A 88 -33.14 32.79 59.80
CA ALA A 88 -32.01 33.19 58.96
C ALA A 88 -31.31 34.48 59.44
N ILE A 89 -32.04 35.41 60.08
CA ILE A 89 -31.51 36.70 60.57
C ILE A 89 -30.60 36.56 61.82
N LYS A 90 -30.45 35.35 62.40
CA LYS A 90 -29.59 35.12 63.58
C LYS A 90 -28.45 34.14 63.34
N TYR A 91 -27.41 34.59 62.65
CA TYR A 91 -26.03 34.14 62.92
C TYR A 91 -25.09 35.36 63.04
N PRO A 92 -24.04 35.29 63.89
CA PRO A 92 -23.20 36.44 64.19
C PRO A 92 -22.00 36.55 63.24
N GLU A 93 -21.75 37.75 62.73
CA GLU A 93 -20.44 38.09 62.15
C GLU A 93 -19.41 38.23 63.28
N ILE A 94 -18.28 37.54 63.14
CA ILE A 94 -17.07 37.77 63.93
C ILE A 94 -15.91 37.96 62.95
N LEU A 95 -15.53 39.21 62.70
CA LEU A 95 -14.12 39.56 62.46
C LEU A 95 -13.84 41.05 62.77
N ASP A 96 -12.85 41.27 63.61
CA ASP A 96 -11.99 42.46 63.80
C ASP A 96 -12.57 43.89 63.68
N ASN A 97 -12.77 44.56 64.83
CA ASN A 97 -11.69 45.39 65.41
C ASN A 97 -12.03 45.96 66.81
N ASP A 98 -11.00 46.28 67.58
CA ASP A 98 -11.11 47.04 68.83
C ASP A 98 -11.75 48.43 68.61
N LEU A 99 -12.59 48.87 69.56
CA LEU A 99 -12.58 50.23 70.14
C LEU A 99 -13.64 50.37 71.24
N LEU A 100 -13.23 50.85 72.42
CA LEU A 100 -14.14 51.28 73.49
C LEU A 100 -14.96 52.51 73.07
N PRO A 101 -16.20 52.64 73.56
CA PRO A 101 -16.51 53.89 74.26
C PRO A 101 -17.30 53.71 75.56
N VAL A 102 -16.74 54.25 76.63
CA VAL A 102 -17.46 54.57 77.86
C VAL A 102 -18.49 55.69 77.59
N ARG A 103 -19.74 55.50 77.98
CA ARG A 103 -20.56 56.65 78.41
C ARG A 103 -21.61 56.29 79.47
N ASN A 104 -21.42 56.89 80.65
CA ASN A 104 -22.42 56.99 81.70
C ASN A 104 -23.70 57.67 81.19
N THR A 105 -24.86 57.15 81.59
CA THR A 105 -25.89 58.00 82.22
C THR A 105 -26.53 57.24 83.38
N GLN A 106 -26.48 57.85 84.56
CA GLN A 106 -27.18 57.37 85.73
C GLN A 106 -28.68 57.66 85.58
N ASN A 107 -29.55 56.71 85.95
CA ASN A 107 -30.80 57.09 86.60
C ASN A 107 -31.28 55.98 87.55
N ARG A 108 -31.19 56.25 88.85
CA ARG A 108 -31.73 55.36 89.88
C ARG A 108 -33.25 55.38 89.83
N ARG A 109 -33.87 54.22 89.71
CA ARG A 109 -35.21 53.98 90.26
C ARG A 109 -35.12 52.79 91.20
N ASN A 110 -35.36 53.04 92.48
CA ASN A 110 -35.38 51.99 93.50
C ASN A 110 -36.54 51.04 93.23
N ILE A 111 -36.26 49.74 93.13
CA ILE A 111 -37.25 48.68 93.27
C ILE A 111 -36.72 47.76 94.36
N GLU A 112 -37.51 47.60 95.42
CA GLU A 112 -37.15 46.76 96.57
C GLU A 112 -37.12 45.27 96.16
N PRO A 113 -36.13 44.48 96.60
CA PRO A 113 -36.11 43.05 96.33
C PRO A 113 -37.08 42.31 97.26
N ARG A 114 -38.18 41.78 96.70
CA ARG A 114 -39.09 40.87 97.41
C ARG A 114 -39.45 39.61 96.62
N PHE A 115 -38.44 38.77 96.37
CA PHE A 115 -38.66 37.32 96.29
C PHE A 115 -37.52 36.62 97.02
N SER A 116 -37.86 35.99 98.15
CA SER A 116 -36.94 35.15 98.91
C SER A 116 -36.64 33.88 98.12
N LEU A 117 -35.41 33.73 97.63
CA LEU A 117 -34.93 32.43 97.16
C LEU A 117 -34.97 31.42 98.32
N PRO A 118 -35.45 30.18 98.09
CA PRO A 118 -35.43 29.15 99.13
C PRO A 118 -33.97 28.82 99.51
N PRO A 119 -33.71 28.39 100.76
CA PRO A 119 -32.36 28.11 101.23
C PRO A 119 -31.76 26.95 100.44
N VAL A 120 -30.76 27.25 99.62
CA VAL A 120 -30.06 26.24 98.82
C VAL A 120 -29.25 25.35 99.75
N ASN A 121 -29.66 24.09 99.88
CA ASN A 121 -28.91 23.10 100.64
C ASN A 121 -27.64 22.71 99.87
N ILE A 122 -26.52 22.53 100.58
CA ILE A 122 -25.24 22.05 100.01
C ILE A 122 -25.43 20.70 99.28
N GLY A 123 -26.37 19.87 99.75
CA GLY A 123 -26.76 18.62 99.08
C GLY A 123 -27.34 18.83 97.68
N ASP A 124 -28.07 19.92 97.42
CA ASP A 124 -28.69 20.20 96.13
C ASP A 124 -27.70 20.84 95.14
N ILE A 125 -26.73 21.63 95.63
CA ILE A 125 -25.58 22.07 94.84
C ILE A 125 -24.75 20.86 94.43
N LYS A 126 -24.45 19.95 95.38
CA LYS A 126 -23.71 18.72 95.09
C LYS A 126 -24.43 17.83 94.07
N LYS A 127 -25.76 17.68 94.18
CA LYS A 127 -26.59 16.98 93.18
C LYS A 127 -26.54 17.64 91.80
N LYS A 128 -26.68 18.97 91.72
CA LYS A 128 -26.56 19.70 90.44
C LYS A 128 -25.17 19.57 89.82
N LEU A 129 -24.11 19.65 90.62
CA LEU A 129 -22.73 19.44 90.15
C LEU A 129 -22.51 18.02 89.65
N THR A 130 -22.93 17.00 90.41
CA THR A 130 -22.82 15.60 89.95
C THR A 130 -23.63 15.32 88.69
N ALA A 131 -24.87 15.82 88.60
CA ALA A 131 -25.68 15.70 87.39
C ALA A 131 -25.08 16.42 86.16
N SER A 132 -24.46 17.58 86.38
CA SER A 132 -23.76 18.32 85.32
C SER A 132 -22.45 17.64 84.91
N ILE A 133 -21.74 16.99 85.83
CA ILE A 133 -20.54 16.19 85.54
C ILE A 133 -20.94 14.95 84.74
N THR A 134 -21.93 14.18 85.17
CA THR A 134 -22.37 12.98 84.42
C THR A 134 -22.90 13.34 83.04
N SER A 135 -23.59 14.48 82.89
CA SER A 135 -24.03 14.97 81.58
C SER A 135 -22.86 15.39 80.68
N LEU A 136 -21.81 16.00 81.23
CA LEU A 136 -20.60 16.35 80.48
C LEU A 136 -19.77 15.10 80.12
N GLU A 137 -19.73 14.09 81.00
CA GLU A 137 -19.08 12.80 80.73
C GLU A 137 -19.82 12.03 79.62
N GLU A 138 -21.16 12.02 79.63
CA GLU A 138 -21.99 11.42 78.57
C GLU A 138 -21.82 12.13 77.22
N VAL A 139 -21.84 13.47 77.21
CA VAL A 139 -21.54 14.27 76.01
C VAL A 139 -20.11 14.07 75.51
N HIS A 140 -19.13 13.97 76.42
CA HIS A 140 -17.75 13.69 76.06
C HIS A 140 -17.58 12.29 75.45
N GLN A 141 -18.19 11.26 76.04
CA GLN A 141 -18.20 9.90 75.48
C GLN A 141 -18.88 9.86 74.10
N SER A 142 -19.99 10.58 73.94
CA SER A 142 -20.65 10.73 72.63
C SER A 142 -19.71 11.34 71.58
N HIS A 143 -19.05 12.45 71.90
CA HIS A 143 -18.09 13.09 70.99
C HIS A 143 -16.85 12.24 70.71
N VAL A 144 -16.34 11.48 71.68
CA VAL A 144 -15.25 10.52 71.46
C VAL A 144 -15.68 9.45 70.46
N HIS A 145 -16.86 8.85 70.65
CA HIS A 145 -17.37 7.82 69.74
C HIS A 145 -17.68 8.37 68.34
N GLU A 146 -18.16 9.61 68.25
CA GLU A 146 -18.39 10.31 67.00
C GLU A 146 -17.07 10.61 66.26
N ASN A 147 -16.02 11.02 66.98
CA ASN A 147 -14.68 11.26 66.43
C ASN A 147 -13.97 9.96 66.00
N GLU A 148 -14.14 8.87 66.76
CA GLU A 148 -13.71 7.51 66.38
C GLU A 148 -14.44 7.03 65.10
N LYS A 149 -15.71 7.42 64.93
CA LYS A 149 -16.46 7.14 63.70
C LYS A 149 -15.89 7.96 62.54
N TYR A 150 -15.71 9.26 62.69
CA TYR A 150 -15.14 10.11 61.64
C TYR A 150 -13.72 9.68 61.23
N THR A 151 -12.87 9.23 62.16
CA THR A 151 -11.54 8.69 61.82
C THR A 151 -11.62 7.39 61.02
N ARG A 152 -12.48 6.44 61.41
CA ARG A 152 -12.73 5.21 60.61
C ARG A 152 -13.31 5.51 59.22
N ASP A 153 -14.26 6.43 59.13
CA ASP A 153 -14.87 6.84 57.85
C ASP A 153 -13.82 7.54 56.94
N LEU A 154 -12.93 8.35 57.52
CA LEU A 154 -11.80 8.99 56.81
C LEU A 154 -10.78 7.97 56.31
N GLU A 155 -10.43 6.97 57.12
CA GLU A 155 -9.51 5.89 56.73
C GLU A 155 -10.09 5.02 55.61
N SER A 156 -11.37 4.63 55.73
CA SER A 156 -12.10 3.91 54.68
C SER A 156 -12.18 4.71 53.37
N SER A 157 -12.43 6.01 53.45
CA SER A 157 -12.46 6.91 52.29
C SER A 157 -11.08 7.03 51.62
N LYS A 158 -10.00 7.20 52.40
CA LYS A 158 -8.62 7.20 51.89
C LYS A 158 -8.25 5.89 51.19
N HIS A 159 -8.55 4.74 51.82
CA HIS A 159 -8.33 3.44 51.21
C HIS A 159 -9.12 3.28 49.90
N SER A 160 -10.37 3.74 49.86
CA SER A 160 -11.20 3.69 48.65
C SER A 160 -10.64 4.55 47.52
N LEU A 161 -10.18 5.77 47.83
CA LEU A 161 -9.49 6.64 46.88
C LEU A 161 -8.18 6.03 46.37
N GLU A 162 -7.40 5.39 47.23
CA GLU A 162 -6.14 4.75 46.85
C GLU A 162 -6.37 3.52 45.96
N MET A 163 -7.45 2.75 46.19
CA MET A 163 -7.86 1.65 45.32
C MET A 163 -8.41 2.12 43.97
N LEU A 164 -9.16 3.23 43.94
CA LEU A 164 -9.65 3.85 42.69
C LEU A 164 -8.51 4.41 41.85
N GLY A 165 -7.57 5.16 42.44
CA GLY A 165 -6.42 5.73 41.74
C GLY A 165 -5.36 4.71 41.30
N LYS A 166 -5.39 3.50 41.87
CA LYS A 166 -4.61 2.33 41.40
C LYS A 166 -5.38 1.46 40.40
N SER A 167 -6.61 1.81 40.05
CA SER A 167 -7.40 0.98 39.14
C SER A 167 -6.83 1.04 37.71
N VAL A 168 -6.51 -0.15 37.18
CA VAL A 168 -6.01 -0.34 35.80
C VAL A 168 -6.96 0.30 34.77
N SER A 169 -8.24 0.42 35.10
CA SER A 169 -9.28 1.01 34.27
C SER A 169 -9.04 2.47 33.89
N GLU A 170 -8.49 3.32 34.77
CA GLU A 170 -8.28 4.74 34.43
C GLU A 170 -7.13 4.92 33.44
N GLN A 171 -6.02 4.20 33.67
CA GLN A 171 -4.85 4.20 32.79
C GLN A 171 -5.20 3.61 31.41
N SER A 172 -5.98 2.52 31.38
CA SER A 172 -6.48 1.90 30.15
C SER A 172 -7.40 2.84 29.38
N TYR A 173 -8.39 3.45 30.06
CA TYR A 173 -9.30 4.41 29.43
C TYR A 173 -8.57 5.61 28.84
N LYS A 174 -7.60 6.17 29.57
CA LYS A 174 -6.75 7.26 29.08
C LYS A 174 -6.00 6.84 27.82
N PHE A 175 -5.32 5.69 27.84
CA PHE A 175 -4.59 5.16 26.68
C PHE A 175 -5.50 4.96 25.46
N PHE A 176 -6.63 4.27 25.61
CA PHE A 176 -7.53 4.03 24.48
C PHE A 176 -8.15 5.32 23.93
N LYS A 177 -8.39 6.32 24.77
CA LYS A 177 -8.84 7.65 24.32
C LYS A 177 -7.76 8.37 23.52
N GLU A 178 -6.52 8.37 24.00
CA GLU A 178 -5.37 8.99 23.32
C GLU A 178 -5.06 8.27 22.00
N MET A 179 -5.06 6.93 22.00
CA MET A 179 -4.88 6.10 20.81
C MET A 179 -6.00 6.31 19.78
N LYS A 180 -7.26 6.37 20.22
CA LYS A 180 -8.39 6.67 19.33
C LYS A 180 -8.20 8.02 18.64
N THR A 181 -7.93 9.09 19.41
CA THR A 181 -7.70 10.43 18.84
C THR A 181 -6.47 10.48 17.94
N TYR A 182 -5.41 9.72 18.26
CA TYR A 182 -4.26 9.58 17.36
C TYR A 182 -4.64 8.94 16.02
N VAL A 183 -5.36 7.81 16.03
CA VAL A 183 -5.77 7.11 14.80
C VAL A 183 -6.76 7.93 13.97
N GLU A 184 -7.72 8.62 14.61
CA GLU A 184 -8.64 9.55 13.93
C GLU A 184 -7.86 10.67 13.21
N ASN A 185 -6.98 11.37 13.93
CA ASN A 185 -6.13 12.42 13.36
C ASN A 185 -5.18 11.91 12.25
N PHE A 186 -4.64 10.69 12.41
CA PHE A 186 -3.77 10.06 11.41
C PHE A 186 -4.54 9.78 10.11
N VAL A 187 -5.73 9.18 10.23
CA VAL A 187 -6.58 8.86 9.08
C VAL A 187 -7.05 10.14 8.37
N ASP A 188 -7.45 11.16 9.10
CA ASP A 188 -7.85 12.45 8.52
C ASP A 188 -6.69 13.14 7.81
N CYS A 189 -5.49 13.16 8.41
CA CYS A 189 -4.28 13.68 7.79
C CYS A 189 -3.93 12.92 6.49
N MET A 190 -3.95 11.59 6.51
CA MET A 190 -3.69 10.79 5.32
C MET A 190 -4.75 11.00 4.24
N ASN A 191 -6.03 11.14 4.61
CA ASN A 191 -7.13 11.41 3.67
C ASN A 191 -7.02 12.78 3.00
N GLU A 192 -6.49 13.80 3.68
CA GLU A 192 -6.20 15.10 3.05
C GLU A 192 -5.01 15.01 2.10
N LYS A 193 -3.91 14.37 2.54
CA LYS A 193 -2.67 14.29 1.78
C LYS A 193 -2.74 13.31 0.59
N ILE A 194 -3.62 12.30 0.61
CA ILE A 194 -3.73 11.29 -0.47
C ILE A 194 -3.98 11.91 -1.85
N ILE A 195 -4.72 13.00 -1.93
CA ILE A 195 -5.01 13.71 -3.20
C ILE A 195 -3.71 14.28 -3.80
N GLN A 196 -2.84 14.81 -2.94
CA GLN A 196 -1.54 15.39 -3.33
C GLN A 196 -0.54 14.27 -3.69
N ILE A 197 -0.54 13.16 -2.93
CA ILE A 197 0.27 11.97 -3.21
C ILE A 197 -0.12 11.38 -4.59
N ASN A 198 -1.40 11.17 -4.83
CA ASN A 198 -1.92 10.70 -6.12
C ASN A 198 -1.49 11.61 -7.28
N LYS A 199 -1.52 12.94 -7.09
CA LYS A 199 -1.06 13.92 -8.09
C LYS A 199 0.43 13.73 -8.39
N LEU A 200 1.29 13.71 -7.37
CA LEU A 200 2.74 13.58 -7.52
C LEU A 200 3.15 12.24 -8.13
N GLU A 201 2.47 11.15 -7.76
CA GLU A 201 2.70 9.84 -8.38
C GLU A 201 2.27 9.81 -9.84
N CYS A 202 1.11 10.36 -10.19
CA CYS A 202 0.69 10.49 -11.60
C CYS A 202 1.68 11.33 -12.43
N GLU A 203 2.19 12.44 -11.89
CA GLU A 203 3.20 13.26 -12.57
C GLU A 203 4.52 12.49 -12.74
N MET A 204 5.00 11.78 -11.72
CA MET A 204 6.22 10.97 -11.83
C MET A 204 6.05 9.79 -12.80
N PHE A 205 4.93 9.08 -12.71
CA PHE A 205 4.64 7.93 -13.57
C PHE A 205 4.49 8.33 -15.04
N THR A 206 3.82 9.46 -15.32
CA THR A 206 3.71 9.96 -16.70
C THR A 206 5.07 10.38 -17.28
N LEU A 207 6.03 10.86 -16.47
CA LEU A 207 7.40 11.07 -16.94
C LEU A 207 8.07 9.74 -17.36
N PHE A 208 7.94 8.68 -16.56
CA PHE A 208 8.48 7.36 -16.91
C PHE A 208 7.77 6.75 -18.14
N GLU A 209 6.45 6.84 -18.22
CA GLU A 209 5.65 6.31 -19.32
C GLU A 209 5.94 7.04 -20.65
N ASN A 210 6.00 8.37 -20.64
CA ASN A 210 6.34 9.13 -21.85
C ASN A 210 7.73 8.78 -22.37
N ARG A 211 8.73 8.72 -21.48
CA ARG A 211 10.09 8.26 -21.82
C ARG A 211 10.10 6.86 -22.44
N ALA A 212 9.32 5.92 -21.90
CA ALA A 212 9.21 4.57 -22.46
C ALA A 212 8.54 4.57 -23.85
N LYS A 213 7.46 5.35 -24.03
CA LYS A 213 6.76 5.53 -25.31
C LYS A 213 7.66 6.15 -26.38
N ASP A 214 8.43 7.17 -26.04
CA ASP A 214 9.33 7.86 -26.99
C ASP A 214 10.45 6.93 -27.47
N LEU A 215 11.06 6.15 -26.56
CA LEU A 215 12.05 5.12 -26.90
C LEU A 215 11.46 4.01 -27.79
N LEU A 216 10.26 3.53 -27.47
CA LEU A 216 9.54 2.52 -28.26
C LEU A 216 9.21 3.03 -29.67
N HIS A 217 8.59 4.21 -29.76
CA HIS A 217 8.22 4.82 -31.04
C HIS A 217 9.44 5.16 -31.88
N ARG A 218 10.55 5.64 -31.29
CA ARG A 218 11.81 5.83 -32.00
C ARG A 218 12.32 4.52 -32.61
N ARG A 219 12.34 3.43 -31.84
CA ARG A 219 12.74 2.09 -32.34
C ARG A 219 11.85 1.62 -33.48
N GLN A 220 10.54 1.73 -33.35
CA GLN A 220 9.58 1.32 -34.39
C GLN A 220 9.72 2.18 -35.66
N ASN A 221 9.97 3.48 -35.52
CA ASN A 221 10.21 4.39 -36.64
C ASN A 221 11.55 4.11 -37.34
N ASP A 222 12.64 3.90 -36.59
CA ASP A 222 13.94 3.47 -37.14
C ASP A 222 13.79 2.20 -38.00
N LEU A 223 13.12 1.18 -37.44
CA LEU A 223 12.83 -0.10 -38.11
C LEU A 223 12.01 0.09 -39.40
N ARG A 224 10.93 0.86 -39.32
CA ARG A 224 10.03 1.17 -40.45
C ARG A 224 10.76 1.92 -41.56
N ASN A 225 11.57 2.91 -41.21
CA ASN A 225 12.33 3.72 -42.15
C ASN A 225 13.43 2.90 -42.85
N GLU A 226 14.16 2.06 -42.11
CA GLU A 226 15.21 1.21 -42.67
C GLU A 226 14.62 0.16 -43.62
N SER A 227 13.49 -0.46 -43.23
CA SER A 227 12.73 -1.39 -44.08
C SER A 227 12.21 -0.72 -45.37
N ALA A 228 11.62 0.47 -45.27
CA ALA A 228 11.09 1.21 -46.43
C ALA A 228 12.19 1.60 -47.43
N VAL A 229 13.37 2.02 -46.95
CA VAL A 229 14.52 2.32 -47.82
C VAL A 229 15.03 1.06 -48.52
N LEU A 230 15.15 -0.07 -47.81
CA LEU A 230 15.57 -1.34 -48.40
C LEU A 230 14.57 -1.86 -49.45
N GLN A 231 13.28 -1.64 -49.23
CA GLN A 231 12.24 -1.98 -50.21
C GLN A 231 12.35 -1.12 -51.49
N LYS A 232 12.56 0.21 -51.35
CA LYS A 232 12.80 1.12 -52.49
C LYS A 232 14.05 0.72 -53.30
N LEU A 233 15.15 0.40 -52.61
CA LEU A 233 16.40 -0.08 -53.22
C LEU A 233 16.19 -1.36 -54.05
N SER A 234 15.40 -2.31 -53.55
CA SER A 234 15.05 -3.53 -54.31
C SER A 234 14.14 -3.25 -55.52
N GLY A 235 13.35 -2.17 -55.48
CA GLY A 235 12.44 -1.75 -56.54
C GLY A 235 13.03 -0.85 -57.62
N LYS A 236 14.33 -0.53 -57.55
CA LYS A 236 15.04 0.43 -58.43
C LYS A 236 14.50 1.88 -58.41
N ASN A 237 13.71 2.24 -57.40
CA ASN A 237 13.26 3.63 -57.21
C ASN A 237 14.24 4.38 -56.29
N THR A 238 14.88 5.42 -56.80
CA THR A 238 15.92 6.20 -56.10
C THR A 238 15.38 7.33 -55.22
N ASP A 239 14.08 7.61 -55.29
CA ASP A 239 13.44 8.74 -54.60
C ASP A 239 13.22 8.41 -53.11
N ILE A 240 14.31 8.53 -52.36
CA ILE A 240 14.35 8.50 -50.90
C ILE A 240 14.42 9.95 -50.41
N GLU A 241 13.42 10.38 -49.65
CA GLU A 241 13.34 11.70 -49.03
C GLU A 241 14.55 11.94 -48.12
N ASP A 242 15.14 13.13 -48.17
CA ASP A 242 16.36 13.44 -47.42
C ASP A 242 16.14 13.36 -45.89
N ALA A 243 14.93 13.63 -45.42
CA ALA A 243 14.53 13.41 -44.03
C ALA A 243 14.68 11.92 -43.61
N THR A 244 14.32 10.97 -44.49
CA THR A 244 14.49 9.54 -44.20
C THR A 244 15.98 9.16 -44.12
N LYS A 245 16.84 9.78 -44.95
CA LYS A 245 18.29 9.54 -44.91
C LYS A 245 18.89 10.03 -43.59
N GLY A 246 18.50 11.24 -43.14
CA GLY A 246 18.96 11.81 -41.87
C GLY A 246 18.64 10.93 -40.65
N VAL A 247 17.41 10.38 -40.58
CA VAL A 247 17.02 9.47 -39.49
C VAL A 247 17.83 8.16 -39.50
N LEU A 248 18.14 7.62 -40.69
CA LEU A 248 18.95 6.40 -40.81
C LEU A 248 20.42 6.64 -40.44
N GLU A 249 20.98 7.79 -40.82
CA GLU A 249 22.32 8.22 -40.41
C GLU A 249 22.42 8.30 -38.88
N ASP A 250 21.45 8.94 -38.23
CA ASP A 250 21.39 9.09 -36.78
C ASP A 250 21.21 7.74 -36.04
N SER A 251 20.31 6.87 -36.53
CA SER A 251 20.15 5.49 -36.03
C SER A 251 21.45 4.69 -36.15
N TYR A 252 22.18 4.83 -37.26
CA TYR A 252 23.48 4.20 -37.46
C TYR A 252 24.55 4.78 -36.51
N LEU A 253 24.56 6.10 -36.31
CA LEU A 253 25.48 6.77 -35.37
C LEU A 253 25.23 6.33 -33.92
N ARG A 254 23.97 6.21 -33.48
CA ARG A 254 23.58 5.61 -32.18
C ARG A 254 24.15 4.19 -32.02
N ARG A 255 23.89 3.31 -32.99
CA ARG A 255 24.40 1.93 -33.00
C ARG A 255 25.93 1.87 -32.97
N ASN A 256 26.60 2.75 -33.70
CA ASN A 256 28.07 2.83 -33.76
C ASN A 256 28.67 3.33 -32.43
N LYS A 257 28.06 4.34 -31.78
CA LYS A 257 28.44 4.77 -30.42
C LYS A 257 28.36 3.63 -29.41
N ARG A 258 27.26 2.86 -29.39
CA ARG A 258 27.10 1.66 -28.55
C ARG A 258 28.14 0.58 -28.83
N ARG A 259 28.46 0.34 -30.11
CA ARG A 259 29.49 -0.62 -30.53
C ARG A 259 30.87 -0.23 -29.98
N LYS A 260 31.31 1.00 -30.24
CA LYS A 260 32.59 1.53 -29.73
C LYS A 260 32.70 1.50 -28.21
N LYS A 261 31.60 1.79 -27.49
CA LYS A 261 31.57 1.67 -26.01
C LYS A 261 31.81 0.24 -25.54
N ARG A 262 31.29 -0.79 -26.24
CA ARG A 262 31.56 -2.21 -25.93
C ARG A 262 32.98 -2.64 -26.27
N GLU A 263 33.50 -2.20 -27.43
CA GLU A 263 34.89 -2.46 -27.85
C GLU A 263 35.90 -1.92 -26.81
N LEU A 264 35.66 -0.71 -26.27
CA LEU A 264 36.44 -0.12 -25.18
C LEU A 264 36.36 -0.89 -23.86
N LEU A 265 35.29 -1.66 -23.65
CA LEU A 265 35.11 -2.54 -22.47
C LEU A 265 35.61 -3.97 -22.71
N GLY A 266 36.19 -4.27 -23.88
CA GLY A 266 36.66 -5.62 -24.25
C GLY A 266 35.54 -6.64 -24.53
N ILE A 267 34.29 -6.19 -24.71
CA ILE A 267 33.13 -7.07 -24.92
C ILE A 267 33.06 -7.45 -26.40
N ASN A 268 33.75 -8.53 -26.75
CA ASN A 268 33.92 -8.98 -28.14
C ASN A 268 32.84 -9.97 -28.63
N ASP A 269 32.10 -10.63 -27.73
CA ASP A 269 31.03 -11.59 -28.07
C ASP A 269 29.68 -10.88 -28.23
N HIS A 270 29.59 -9.95 -29.18
CA HIS A 270 28.37 -9.17 -29.45
C HIS A 270 27.98 -9.18 -30.93
N CYS A 271 26.71 -9.48 -31.22
CA CYS A 271 26.15 -9.44 -32.58
C CYS A 271 25.28 -8.20 -32.78
N GLU A 272 25.42 -7.51 -33.93
CA GLU A 272 24.61 -6.33 -34.22
C GLU A 272 23.11 -6.71 -34.26
N GLY A 273 22.30 -6.04 -33.44
CA GLY A 273 20.91 -6.44 -33.14
C GLY A 273 20.70 -6.81 -31.67
N MET A 274 21.69 -7.40 -30.99
CA MET A 274 21.64 -7.73 -29.56
C MET A 274 21.86 -6.54 -28.61
N SER A 275 21.59 -5.29 -29.04
CA SER A 275 21.74 -4.13 -28.16
C SER A 275 20.37 -3.67 -27.67
N SER A 276 20.23 -3.29 -26.41
CA SER A 276 19.14 -2.41 -25.99
C SER A 276 19.30 -1.02 -26.61
N ASP A 277 18.19 -0.30 -26.76
CA ASP A 277 18.09 1.05 -27.35
C ASP A 277 17.72 2.09 -26.27
N ASP A 278 18.21 1.89 -25.05
CA ASP A 278 17.80 2.63 -23.85
C ASP A 278 18.31 4.09 -23.82
N GLU A 279 19.16 4.51 -24.77
CA GLU A 279 19.74 5.85 -24.77
C GLU A 279 18.75 6.95 -25.16
N MET A 280 18.84 8.13 -24.53
CA MET A 280 18.13 9.34 -24.96
C MET A 280 19.10 10.41 -25.51
N PRO A 281 18.63 11.31 -26.39
CA PRO A 281 19.29 12.58 -26.70
C PRO A 281 19.60 13.38 -25.42
N SER A 282 20.71 14.13 -25.44
CA SER A 282 21.18 14.83 -24.23
C SER A 282 20.19 15.88 -23.70
N GLU A 283 19.41 16.51 -24.59
CA GLU A 283 18.45 17.56 -24.25
C GLU A 283 17.20 16.96 -23.58
N GLU A 284 16.68 15.86 -24.13
CA GLU A 284 15.59 15.07 -23.54
C GLU A 284 15.98 14.49 -22.17
N GLU A 285 17.21 13.97 -22.05
CA GLU A 285 17.78 13.47 -20.80
C GLU A 285 17.89 14.56 -19.72
N THR A 286 18.28 15.79 -20.09
CA THR A 286 18.28 16.92 -19.15
C THR A 286 16.87 17.34 -18.76
N SER A 287 15.93 17.44 -19.71
CA SER A 287 14.55 17.86 -19.43
C SER A 287 13.79 16.84 -18.56
N PHE A 288 14.03 15.54 -18.79
CA PHE A 288 13.53 14.45 -17.95
C PHE A 288 14.07 14.56 -16.52
N LYS A 289 15.38 14.78 -16.35
CA LYS A 289 16.02 14.97 -15.03
C LYS A 289 15.51 16.21 -14.30
N GLU A 290 15.34 17.33 -14.99
CA GLU A 290 14.78 18.56 -14.42
C GLU A 290 13.33 18.36 -13.97
N SER A 291 12.51 17.69 -14.77
CA SER A 291 11.12 17.41 -14.42
C SER A 291 10.98 16.41 -13.28
N ARG A 292 11.79 15.35 -13.27
CA ARG A 292 11.90 14.40 -12.16
C ARG A 292 12.34 15.12 -10.87
N ALA A 293 13.37 15.97 -10.94
CA ALA A 293 13.86 16.73 -9.79
C ALA A 293 12.82 17.73 -9.26
N ARG A 294 11.98 18.32 -10.13
CA ARG A 294 10.86 19.18 -9.73
C ARG A 294 9.82 18.40 -8.91
N VAL A 295 9.36 17.24 -9.38
CA VAL A 295 8.38 16.41 -8.65
C VAL A 295 8.94 15.96 -7.29
N LEU A 296 10.23 15.61 -7.22
CA LEU A 296 10.92 15.27 -5.96
C LEU A 296 11.20 16.46 -5.04
N PHE A 297 11.16 17.68 -5.57
CA PHE A 297 11.20 18.89 -4.76
C PHE A 297 9.81 19.14 -4.15
N GLU A 298 8.77 19.17 -4.98
CA GLU A 298 7.37 19.31 -4.53
C GLU A 298 6.95 18.24 -3.50
N SER A 299 7.49 17.02 -3.59
CA SER A 299 7.20 15.96 -2.61
C SER A 299 7.78 16.18 -1.21
N LYS A 300 8.73 17.11 -1.03
CA LYS A 300 9.32 17.41 0.30
C LYS A 300 8.42 18.34 1.10
N ASP A 301 7.77 19.27 0.42
CA ASP A 301 6.89 20.27 1.02
C ASP A 301 5.52 19.66 1.42
N LEU A 302 5.21 18.46 0.90
CA LEU A 302 3.96 17.70 1.13
C LEU A 302 3.58 17.54 2.62
N PHE A 303 4.57 17.39 3.50
CA PHE A 303 4.38 17.16 4.95
C PHE A 303 5.01 18.25 5.83
N GLU A 304 5.41 19.42 5.29
CA GLU A 304 6.03 20.51 6.07
C GLU A 304 5.11 21.02 7.20
N ASP A 305 3.80 20.95 6.98
CA ASP A 305 2.72 21.31 7.90
C ASP A 305 2.27 20.17 8.83
N VAL A 306 2.87 18.97 8.74
CA VAL A 306 2.46 17.77 9.47
C VAL A 306 3.48 17.39 10.54
N HIS A 307 3.00 17.11 11.75
CA HIS A 307 3.85 16.66 12.86
C HIS A 307 4.43 15.25 12.59
N GLU A 308 5.68 15.01 12.97
CA GLU A 308 6.43 13.79 12.60
C GLU A 308 5.70 12.48 12.96
N ASP A 309 4.97 12.45 14.08
CA ASP A 309 4.12 11.33 14.54
C ASP A 309 3.07 10.85 13.52
N PHE A 310 2.74 11.65 12.49
CA PHE A 310 1.75 11.29 11.46
C PHE A 310 2.37 11.00 10.08
N HIS A 311 3.64 11.32 9.83
CA HIS A 311 4.28 11.11 8.53
C HIS A 311 5.59 10.31 8.54
N ARG A 312 6.19 10.07 9.72
CA ARG A 312 7.33 9.14 9.87
C ARG A 312 6.82 7.73 10.12
N VAL A 313 7.21 6.78 9.27
CA VAL A 313 6.83 5.36 9.40
C VAL A 313 7.22 4.81 10.78
N LYS A 314 8.46 5.04 11.23
CA LYS A 314 8.92 4.72 12.60
C LYS A 314 8.01 5.25 13.72
N ASN A 315 7.64 6.54 13.67
CA ASN A 315 6.83 7.14 14.74
C ASN A 315 5.40 6.59 14.75
N ALA A 316 4.83 6.32 13.56
CA ALA A 316 3.52 5.69 13.46
C ALA A 316 3.54 4.25 14.03
N LEU A 317 4.54 3.46 13.65
CA LEU A 317 4.73 2.10 14.15
C LEU A 317 4.95 2.06 15.67
N SER A 318 5.68 3.04 16.24
CA SER A 318 5.92 3.07 17.70
C SER A 318 4.63 3.22 18.53
N LYS A 319 3.60 3.91 18.02
CA LYS A 319 2.27 3.99 18.67
C LYS A 319 1.57 2.62 18.68
N PHE A 320 1.63 1.89 17.57
CA PHE A 320 1.06 0.53 17.49
C PHE A 320 1.89 -0.48 18.32
N GLN A 321 3.20 -0.29 18.42
CA GLN A 321 4.07 -1.08 19.29
C GLN A 321 3.77 -0.83 20.79
N GLU A 322 3.53 0.44 21.19
CA GLU A 322 3.09 0.78 22.56
C GLU A 322 1.74 0.12 22.90
N TRP A 323 0.82 0.05 21.94
CA TRP A 323 -0.44 -0.71 22.10
C TRP A 323 -0.14 -2.21 22.28
N ARG A 324 0.60 -2.82 21.35
CA ARG A 324 0.94 -4.25 21.39
C ARG A 324 1.60 -4.66 22.72
N GLN A 325 2.51 -3.83 23.25
CA GLN A 325 3.20 -4.09 24.51
C GLN A 325 2.31 -3.90 25.76
N ARG A 326 1.43 -2.88 25.80
CA ARG A 326 0.60 -2.61 26.99
C ARG A 326 -0.72 -3.39 27.04
N PHE A 327 -1.34 -3.64 25.89
CA PHE A 327 -2.68 -4.23 25.78
C PHE A 327 -2.75 -5.23 24.61
N PRO A 328 -1.98 -6.34 24.65
CA PRO A 328 -1.86 -7.28 23.54
C PRO A 328 -3.21 -7.91 23.11
N GLU A 329 -4.05 -8.34 24.05
CA GLU A 329 -5.38 -8.89 23.73
C GLU A 329 -6.20 -7.91 22.89
N SER A 330 -6.32 -6.65 23.35
CA SER A 330 -7.04 -5.61 22.61
C SER A 330 -6.40 -5.23 21.27
N TYR A 331 -5.08 -5.40 21.11
CA TYR A 331 -4.38 -5.14 19.85
C TYR A 331 -4.74 -6.22 18.80
N TYR A 332 -4.73 -7.49 19.20
CA TYR A 332 -5.07 -8.60 18.31
C TYR A 332 -6.58 -8.70 18.04
N ASP A 333 -7.43 -8.46 19.04
CA ASP A 333 -8.91 -8.38 18.88
C ASP A 333 -9.35 -7.24 17.94
N ALA A 334 -8.57 -6.15 17.87
CA ALA A 334 -8.79 -5.03 16.95
C ALA A 334 -8.17 -5.26 15.55
N TYR A 335 -7.56 -6.43 15.31
CA TYR A 335 -6.93 -6.81 14.04
C TYR A 335 -5.92 -5.79 13.50
N ILE A 336 -5.14 -5.15 14.39
CA ILE A 336 -4.28 -4.01 14.02
C ILE A 336 -3.24 -4.38 12.94
N SER A 337 -2.72 -5.60 12.95
CA SER A 337 -1.83 -6.14 11.91
C SER A 337 -2.44 -6.07 10.49
N LEU A 338 -3.76 -6.22 10.34
CA LEU A 338 -4.46 -6.08 9.04
C LEU A 338 -4.68 -4.61 8.63
N CYS A 339 -4.61 -3.68 9.60
CA CYS A 339 -4.82 -2.25 9.42
C CYS A 339 -3.53 -1.50 9.11
N ILE A 340 -2.39 -1.86 9.73
CA ILE A 340 -1.08 -1.21 9.51
C ILE A 340 -0.72 -1.09 8.01
N PRO A 341 -0.85 -2.14 7.16
CA PRO A 341 -0.56 -2.02 5.73
C PRO A 341 -1.44 -1.03 4.98
N LYS A 342 -2.66 -0.72 5.48
CA LYS A 342 -3.53 0.29 4.88
C LYS A 342 -3.14 1.70 5.33
N LEU A 343 -2.82 1.85 6.62
CA LEU A 343 -2.43 3.12 7.23
C LEU A 343 -1.08 3.63 6.69
N LEU A 344 -0.10 2.75 6.49
CA LEU A 344 1.23 3.14 6.00
C LEU A 344 1.31 3.29 4.48
N ASN A 345 0.34 2.77 3.71
CA ASN A 345 0.38 2.80 2.24
C ASN A 345 0.63 4.21 1.66
N PRO A 346 -0.04 5.29 2.12
CA PRO A 346 0.21 6.65 1.62
C PRO A 346 1.66 7.11 1.87
N LEU A 347 2.22 6.84 3.04
CA LEU A 347 3.59 7.21 3.40
C LEU A 347 4.61 6.43 2.55
N ILE A 348 4.41 5.13 2.42
CA ILE A 348 5.28 4.24 1.63
C ILE A 348 5.23 4.63 0.15
N ARG A 349 4.06 5.00 -0.39
CA ARG A 349 3.91 5.54 -1.75
C ARG A 349 4.76 6.80 -1.98
N VAL A 350 4.82 7.73 -1.02
CA VAL A 350 5.71 8.90 -1.08
C VAL A 350 7.18 8.48 -1.10
N HIS A 351 7.61 7.55 -0.22
CA HIS A 351 8.97 7.01 -0.25
C HIS A 351 9.31 6.30 -1.57
N LEU A 352 8.31 5.71 -2.23
CA LEU A 352 8.45 5.02 -3.51
C LEU A 352 8.31 5.94 -4.73
N LEU A 353 8.09 7.25 -4.59
CA LEU A 353 7.89 8.17 -5.73
C LEU A 353 8.97 7.98 -6.80
N ASP A 354 10.23 8.04 -6.39
CA ASP A 354 11.41 7.93 -7.28
C ASP A 354 11.82 6.49 -7.64
N TRP A 355 11.18 5.49 -7.01
CA TRP A 355 11.59 4.10 -7.12
C TRP A 355 11.12 3.49 -8.44
N ASN A 356 12.07 2.93 -9.19
CA ASN A 356 11.87 2.32 -10.50
C ASN A 356 12.56 0.95 -10.56
N PRO A 357 11.81 -0.17 -10.60
CA PRO A 357 12.37 -1.53 -10.59
C PRO A 357 13.16 -1.87 -11.86
N LEU A 358 13.06 -1.07 -12.92
CA LEU A 358 13.68 -1.33 -14.22
C LEU A 358 15.11 -0.75 -14.35
N GLU A 359 15.46 0.27 -13.56
CA GLU A 359 16.73 1.02 -13.70
C GLU A 359 17.70 0.77 -12.54
N ASN A 360 17.28 1.04 -11.30
CA ASN A 360 18.10 0.90 -10.11
C ASN A 360 17.37 -0.01 -9.12
N ILE A 361 17.84 -1.26 -9.02
CA ILE A 361 17.33 -2.18 -8.00
C ILE A 361 18.01 -1.85 -6.67
N THR A 362 17.60 -0.74 -6.07
CA THR A 362 17.68 -0.59 -4.62
C THR A 362 16.83 -1.70 -4.04
N ASP A 363 17.48 -2.71 -3.47
CA ASP A 363 16.82 -3.79 -2.74
C ASP A 363 15.88 -3.18 -1.69
N LEU A 364 14.66 -3.72 -1.54
CA LEU A 364 13.63 -3.12 -0.67
C LEU A 364 14.14 -3.01 0.77
N GLU A 365 14.92 -4.02 1.19
CA GLU A 365 15.73 -4.08 2.41
C GLU A 365 16.47 -2.77 2.74
N LYS A 366 16.94 -2.00 1.75
CA LYS A 366 17.75 -0.77 1.97
C LYS A 366 16.91 0.49 2.18
N LEU A 367 15.58 0.39 2.16
CA LEU A 367 14.67 1.52 2.31
C LEU A 367 14.32 1.69 3.80
N GLU A 368 14.34 2.93 4.30
CA GLU A 368 14.09 3.23 5.72
C GLU A 368 12.76 2.63 6.22
N TRP A 369 11.68 2.76 5.43
CA TRP A 369 10.37 2.21 5.77
C TRP A 369 10.35 0.67 5.84
N TYR A 370 11.23 -0.02 5.11
CA TYR A 370 11.33 -1.47 5.12
C TYR A 370 12.00 -1.92 6.41
N HIS A 371 13.13 -1.31 6.78
CA HIS A 371 13.79 -1.56 8.05
C HIS A 371 12.89 -1.23 9.26
N ASP A 372 12.16 -0.11 9.23
CA ASP A 372 11.21 0.23 10.31
C ASP A 372 10.10 -0.83 10.46
N LEU A 373 9.63 -1.41 9.35
CA LEU A 373 8.65 -2.52 9.37
C LEU A 373 9.26 -3.86 9.78
N GLU A 374 10.47 -4.17 9.31
CA GLU A 374 11.23 -5.36 9.69
C GLU A 374 11.49 -5.36 11.20
N GLU A 375 11.91 -4.21 11.76
CA GLU A 375 12.04 -3.97 13.20
C GLU A 375 10.69 -4.17 13.91
N PHE A 376 9.59 -3.61 13.38
CA PHE A 376 8.27 -3.78 13.99
C PHE A 376 7.75 -5.23 13.98
N CYS A 377 8.00 -5.98 12.90
CA CYS A 377 7.56 -7.37 12.76
C CYS A 377 8.42 -8.34 13.59
N TYR A 378 9.73 -8.12 13.66
CA TYR A 378 10.68 -9.12 14.14
C TYR A 378 11.57 -8.72 15.33
N SER A 379 11.53 -7.47 15.83
CA SER A 379 12.29 -7.10 17.04
C SER A 379 11.73 -7.76 18.29
N SER A 380 12.40 -8.85 18.67
CA SER A 380 12.27 -9.54 19.94
C SER A 380 12.74 -8.67 21.12
N GLU A 381 11.81 -8.20 21.94
CA GLU A 381 12.06 -8.02 23.38
C GLU A 381 11.36 -9.09 24.25
N ASP A 382 10.33 -9.78 23.73
CA ASP A 382 9.57 -10.80 24.48
C ASP A 382 9.50 -12.15 23.73
N PRO A 383 10.05 -13.25 24.27
CA PRO A 383 10.02 -14.56 23.63
C PRO A 383 8.66 -15.28 23.69
N GLU A 384 7.68 -14.76 24.44
CA GLU A 384 6.34 -15.38 24.57
C GLU A 384 5.35 -14.96 23.46
N THR A 385 5.62 -13.89 22.71
CA THR A 385 4.76 -13.43 21.60
C THR A 385 5.16 -14.01 20.23
N HIS A 386 6.35 -14.61 20.11
CA HIS A 386 6.80 -15.31 18.91
C HIS A 386 6.22 -16.73 18.81
N THR A 387 4.90 -16.81 18.60
CA THR A 387 4.35 -17.93 17.84
C THR A 387 4.69 -17.72 16.36
N GLU A 388 5.07 -18.78 15.63
CA GLU A 388 5.35 -18.69 14.19
C GLU A 388 4.12 -18.14 13.42
N ASP A 389 2.92 -18.41 13.94
CA ASP A 389 1.61 -17.98 13.43
C ASP A 389 1.20 -16.53 13.80
N SER A 390 2.10 -15.69 14.35
CA SER A 390 1.73 -14.31 14.72
C SER A 390 1.31 -13.49 13.48
N PRO A 391 0.13 -12.82 13.50
CA PRO A 391 -0.36 -12.04 12.36
C PRO A 391 0.51 -10.81 12.06
N ASP A 392 1.37 -10.41 13.01
CA ASP A 392 2.34 -9.31 12.80
C ASP A 392 3.46 -9.70 11.83
N ASN A 393 3.85 -10.99 11.76
CA ASN A 393 4.88 -11.48 10.83
C ASN A 393 4.50 -11.19 9.37
N ASN A 394 3.19 -11.24 9.07
CA ASN A 394 2.66 -11.08 7.72
C ASN A 394 2.45 -9.61 7.32
N VAL A 395 2.66 -8.64 8.23
CA VAL A 395 2.48 -7.20 7.97
C VAL A 395 3.42 -6.72 6.86
N LEU A 396 4.70 -7.10 6.91
CA LEU A 396 5.69 -6.74 5.89
C LEU A 396 5.31 -7.30 4.51
N SER A 397 4.91 -8.57 4.45
CA SER A 397 4.41 -9.23 3.23
C SER A 397 3.18 -8.51 2.66
N ALA A 398 2.19 -8.19 3.52
CA ALA A 398 0.98 -7.47 3.14
C ALA A 398 1.22 -6.02 2.71
N VAL A 399 2.30 -5.37 3.18
CA VAL A 399 2.75 -4.05 2.70
C VAL A 399 3.37 -4.17 1.31
N VAL A 400 4.27 -5.14 1.09
CA VAL A 400 4.84 -5.40 -0.25
C VAL A 400 3.73 -5.72 -1.25
N GLU A 401 2.75 -6.54 -0.86
CA GLU A 401 1.57 -6.85 -1.67
C GLU A 401 0.75 -5.61 -2.05
N LYS A 402 0.48 -4.70 -1.10
CA LYS A 402 -0.46 -3.57 -1.29
C LYS A 402 0.16 -2.28 -1.81
N SER A 403 1.48 -2.12 -1.71
CA SER A 403 2.20 -0.90 -2.15
C SER A 403 3.20 -1.16 -3.28
N ILE A 404 3.81 -2.35 -3.35
CA ILE A 404 4.83 -2.64 -4.36
C ILE A 404 4.24 -3.35 -5.57
N LEU A 405 3.46 -4.44 -5.40
CA LEU A 405 2.94 -5.20 -6.53
C LEU A 405 2.08 -4.37 -7.52
N PRO A 406 1.14 -3.49 -7.09
CA PRO A 406 0.35 -2.70 -8.02
C PRO A 406 1.23 -1.77 -8.86
N LYS A 407 2.22 -1.13 -8.23
CA LYS A 407 3.20 -0.28 -8.90
C LYS A 407 4.02 -1.07 -9.91
N VAL A 408 4.49 -2.27 -9.56
CA VAL A 408 5.24 -3.14 -10.48
C VAL A 408 4.39 -3.59 -11.67
N SER A 409 3.09 -3.89 -11.47
CA SER A 409 2.15 -4.16 -12.58
C SER A 409 2.02 -2.96 -13.52
N GLU A 410 1.86 -1.74 -13.00
CA GLU A 410 1.83 -0.52 -13.82
C GLU A 410 3.13 -0.34 -14.63
N PHE A 411 4.29 -0.58 -14.01
CA PHE A 411 5.57 -0.58 -14.72
C PHE A 411 5.63 -1.64 -15.82
N ILE A 412 5.11 -2.85 -15.61
CA ILE A 412 5.06 -3.93 -16.62
C ILE A 412 4.21 -3.53 -17.82
N ASP A 413 3.01 -3.02 -17.59
CA ASP A 413 2.04 -2.75 -18.65
C ASP A 413 2.40 -1.51 -19.49
N HIS A 414 2.99 -0.49 -18.86
CA HIS A 414 3.19 0.84 -19.46
C HIS A 414 4.65 1.24 -19.73
N VAL A 415 5.60 0.82 -18.90
CA VAL A 415 6.98 1.36 -18.91
C VAL A 415 8.02 0.34 -19.38
N TRP A 416 7.87 -0.93 -19.02
CA TRP A 416 8.83 -1.99 -19.32
C TRP A 416 8.90 -2.28 -20.81
N ASP A 417 10.12 -2.30 -21.33
CA ASP A 417 10.45 -2.76 -22.67
C ASP A 417 11.00 -4.20 -22.65
N PRO A 418 10.24 -5.21 -23.10
CA PRO A 418 10.73 -6.59 -23.22
C PRO A 418 11.94 -6.77 -24.15
N LEU A 419 12.23 -5.82 -25.05
CA LEU A 419 13.45 -5.84 -25.85
C LEU A 419 14.67 -5.25 -25.12
N SER A 420 14.50 -4.61 -23.96
CA SER A 420 15.63 -4.16 -23.14
C SER A 420 16.12 -5.28 -22.22
N ALA A 421 17.33 -5.75 -22.47
CA ALA A 421 17.97 -6.79 -21.66
C ALA A 421 18.24 -6.30 -20.22
N THR A 422 18.59 -5.02 -20.05
CA THR A 422 18.82 -4.38 -18.75
C THR A 422 17.54 -4.38 -17.91
N GLN A 423 16.46 -3.81 -18.45
CA GLN A 423 15.18 -3.72 -17.75
C GLN A 423 14.61 -5.10 -17.44
N THR A 424 14.66 -6.03 -18.40
CA THR A 424 14.17 -7.40 -18.21
C THR A 424 14.98 -8.12 -17.13
N SER A 425 16.31 -8.05 -17.16
CA SER A 425 17.15 -8.66 -16.11
C SER A 425 16.87 -8.08 -14.72
N ASN A 426 16.60 -6.78 -14.63
CA ASN A 426 16.32 -6.10 -13.38
C ASN A 426 14.95 -6.53 -12.81
N LEU A 427 13.92 -6.53 -13.66
CA LEU A 427 12.57 -6.94 -13.29
C LEU A 427 12.48 -8.44 -12.94
N VAL A 428 13.16 -9.31 -13.70
CA VAL A 428 13.26 -10.75 -13.39
C VAL A 428 13.92 -10.98 -12.04
N ARG A 429 14.99 -10.25 -11.70
CA ARG A 429 15.60 -10.33 -10.36
C ARG A 429 14.59 -9.92 -9.30
N PHE A 430 13.94 -8.76 -9.48
CA PHE A 430 12.95 -8.26 -8.53
C PHE A 430 11.83 -9.27 -8.28
N CYS A 431 11.19 -9.79 -9.33
CA CYS A 431 10.09 -10.76 -9.22
C CYS A 431 10.52 -12.06 -8.53
N LYS A 432 11.70 -12.59 -8.86
CA LYS A 432 12.23 -13.81 -8.24
C LYS A 432 12.68 -13.63 -6.79
N THR A 433 12.99 -12.42 -6.35
CA THR A 433 13.35 -12.12 -4.96
C THR A 433 12.12 -11.82 -4.09
N TYR A 434 11.21 -10.96 -4.53
CA TYR A 434 10.17 -10.40 -3.66
C TYR A 434 8.74 -10.87 -3.95
N VAL A 435 8.51 -11.55 -5.08
CA VAL A 435 7.15 -11.94 -5.51
C VAL A 435 6.90 -13.44 -5.38
N LEU A 436 7.93 -14.27 -5.57
CA LEU A 436 7.83 -15.73 -5.36
C LEU A 436 7.49 -16.11 -3.91
N GLU A 437 7.93 -15.29 -2.94
CA GLU A 437 7.71 -15.52 -1.51
C GLU A 437 6.40 -14.88 -1.00
N SER A 438 5.62 -14.23 -1.87
CA SER A 438 4.35 -13.60 -1.49
C SER A 438 3.23 -14.62 -1.28
N GLU A 439 2.53 -14.51 -0.15
CA GLU A 439 1.39 -15.38 0.19
C GLU A 439 0.18 -15.18 -0.75
N SER A 440 0.08 -14.02 -1.40
CA SER A 440 -1.11 -13.60 -2.16
C SER A 440 -1.14 -14.16 -3.57
N LYS A 441 -1.71 -15.36 -3.69
CA LYS A 441 -1.95 -16.03 -4.99
C LYS A 441 -2.67 -15.15 -6.01
N LYS A 442 -3.58 -14.27 -5.57
CA LYS A 442 -4.35 -13.42 -6.48
C LYS A 442 -3.50 -12.28 -7.06
N ALA A 443 -2.80 -11.51 -6.22
CA ALA A 443 -1.97 -10.41 -6.70
C ALA A 443 -0.83 -10.91 -7.60
N VAL A 444 -0.25 -12.06 -7.26
CA VAL A 444 0.76 -12.74 -8.11
C VAL A 444 0.15 -13.19 -9.45
N GLN A 445 -1.07 -13.76 -9.46
CA GLN A 445 -1.75 -14.13 -10.72
C GLN A 445 -2.06 -12.91 -11.61
N GLU A 446 -2.49 -11.79 -11.04
CA GLU A 446 -2.73 -10.55 -11.80
C GLU A 446 -1.43 -10.03 -12.43
N LEU A 447 -0.31 -10.04 -11.68
CA LEU A 447 1.02 -9.70 -12.19
C LEU A 447 1.49 -10.64 -13.33
N LEU A 448 1.30 -11.96 -13.17
CA LEU A 448 1.65 -12.96 -14.19
C LEU A 448 0.85 -12.74 -15.49
N ASN A 449 -0.43 -12.39 -15.39
CA ASN A 449 -1.28 -12.07 -16.54
C ASN A 449 -0.80 -10.80 -17.28
N SER A 450 -0.44 -9.73 -16.57
CA SER A 450 0.15 -8.53 -17.17
C SER A 450 1.48 -8.84 -17.88
N LEU A 451 2.37 -9.62 -17.24
CA LEU A 451 3.64 -10.07 -17.84
C LEU A 451 3.41 -10.87 -19.13
N GLU A 452 2.53 -11.86 -19.09
CA GLU A 452 2.22 -12.72 -20.25
C GLU A 452 1.61 -11.89 -21.40
N SER A 453 0.66 -11.00 -21.09
CA SER A 453 0.05 -10.08 -22.05
C SER A 453 1.08 -9.16 -22.70
N ARG A 454 1.95 -8.54 -21.89
CA ARG A 454 3.01 -7.63 -22.35
C ARG A 454 4.02 -8.37 -23.24
N LEU A 455 4.43 -9.59 -22.87
CA LEU A 455 5.32 -10.43 -23.67
C LEU A 455 4.68 -10.86 -24.99
N LYS A 456 3.41 -11.32 -24.98
CA LYS A 456 2.65 -11.68 -26.20
C LYS A 456 2.61 -10.48 -27.16
N LYS A 457 2.22 -9.31 -26.65
CA LYS A 457 2.15 -8.07 -27.43
C LYS A 457 3.51 -7.68 -28.03
N ALA A 458 4.59 -7.70 -27.25
CA ALA A 458 5.92 -7.36 -27.76
C ALA A 458 6.43 -8.34 -28.84
N ILE A 459 6.09 -9.64 -28.74
CA ILE A 459 6.42 -10.62 -29.78
C ILE A 459 5.62 -10.36 -31.07
N GLU A 460 4.37 -9.91 -30.97
CA GLU A 460 3.50 -9.69 -32.12
C GLU A 460 3.74 -8.33 -32.80
N ASP A 461 3.95 -7.26 -32.03
CA ASP A 461 4.09 -5.88 -32.53
C ASP A 461 5.55 -5.51 -32.91
N ASP A 462 6.56 -5.91 -32.13
CA ASP A 462 7.95 -5.43 -32.27
C ASP A 462 8.89 -6.40 -33.01
N VAL A 463 8.54 -7.68 -33.16
CA VAL A 463 9.40 -8.67 -33.84
C VAL A 463 9.12 -8.73 -35.34
N PHE A 464 9.99 -8.06 -36.10
CA PHE A 464 9.92 -8.00 -37.57
C PHE A 464 11.12 -8.70 -38.21
N ILE A 465 10.87 -9.71 -39.04
CA ILE A 465 11.90 -10.33 -39.89
C ILE A 465 11.55 -10.11 -41.38
N PRO A 466 12.38 -9.37 -42.13
CA PRO A 466 12.15 -9.15 -43.55
C PRO A 466 12.52 -10.38 -44.38
N LEU A 467 11.75 -10.62 -45.45
CA LEU A 467 12.00 -11.67 -46.43
C LEU A 467 12.56 -11.07 -47.72
N TYR A 468 13.75 -11.54 -48.10
CA TYR A 468 14.46 -11.10 -49.31
C TYR A 468 14.81 -12.32 -50.19
N PRO A 469 14.85 -12.16 -51.53
CA PRO A 469 15.33 -13.20 -52.44
C PRO A 469 16.77 -13.63 -52.12
N LYS A 470 17.07 -14.93 -52.27
CA LYS A 470 18.40 -15.50 -51.96
C LYS A 470 19.54 -14.80 -52.71
N SER A 471 19.32 -14.42 -53.96
CA SER A 471 20.30 -13.68 -54.78
C SER A 471 20.70 -12.31 -54.23
N ILE A 472 19.88 -11.68 -53.39
CA ILE A 472 20.24 -10.42 -52.70
C ILE A 472 21.02 -10.72 -51.41
N LEU A 473 20.76 -11.87 -50.77
CA LEU A 473 21.39 -12.31 -49.52
C LEU A 473 22.76 -13.00 -49.73
N GLU A 474 23.05 -13.45 -50.96
CA GLU A 474 24.37 -14.00 -51.35
C GLU A 474 25.51 -12.99 -51.10
N ASP A 475 25.28 -11.70 -51.36
CA ASP A 475 26.20 -10.65 -50.91
C ASP A 475 25.94 -10.30 -49.43
N ARG A 476 26.83 -10.78 -48.56
CA ARG A 476 26.83 -10.46 -47.12
C ARG A 476 27.19 -9.00 -46.82
N ALA A 477 27.84 -8.29 -47.75
CA ALA A 477 28.08 -6.86 -47.61
C ALA A 477 26.84 -6.01 -47.92
N SER A 478 25.82 -6.59 -48.56
CA SER A 478 24.59 -5.89 -48.94
C SER A 478 23.85 -5.31 -47.72
N PRO A 479 23.15 -4.17 -47.88
CA PRO A 479 22.41 -3.56 -46.79
C PRO A 479 21.21 -4.43 -46.36
N HIS A 480 20.62 -5.20 -47.29
CA HIS A 480 19.56 -6.18 -47.03
C HIS A 480 20.03 -7.33 -46.13
N SER A 481 21.18 -7.94 -46.43
CA SER A 481 21.76 -9.01 -45.61
C SER A 481 22.08 -8.50 -44.19
N LYS A 482 22.73 -7.34 -44.08
CA LYS A 482 23.03 -6.68 -42.79
C LYS A 482 21.78 -6.36 -41.97
N PHE A 483 20.68 -5.94 -42.60
CA PHE A 483 19.42 -5.65 -41.90
C PHE A 483 18.72 -6.93 -41.43
N GLN A 484 18.62 -7.95 -42.28
CA GLN A 484 18.04 -9.24 -41.89
C GLN A 484 18.85 -9.87 -40.74
N GLU A 485 20.18 -9.78 -40.77
CA GLU A 485 21.06 -10.24 -39.70
C GLU A 485 20.79 -9.50 -38.39
N ARG A 486 20.60 -8.17 -38.42
CA ARG A 486 20.20 -7.40 -37.23
C ARG A 486 18.85 -7.85 -36.66
N GLN A 487 17.86 -8.09 -37.51
CA GLN A 487 16.55 -8.54 -37.07
C GLN A 487 16.59 -9.94 -36.48
N PHE A 488 17.40 -10.85 -37.06
CA PHE A 488 17.67 -12.15 -36.45
C PHE A 488 18.23 -12.01 -35.03
N TRP A 489 19.28 -11.22 -34.83
CA TRP A 489 19.89 -11.04 -33.51
C TRP A 489 19.01 -10.28 -32.52
N SER A 490 18.16 -9.35 -33.00
CA SER A 490 17.13 -8.72 -32.17
C SER A 490 16.08 -9.74 -31.69
N ALA A 491 15.63 -10.64 -32.56
CA ALA A 491 14.72 -11.73 -32.20
C ALA A 491 15.36 -12.79 -31.29
N VAL A 492 16.67 -13.08 -31.42
CA VAL A 492 17.39 -13.93 -30.45
C VAL A 492 17.55 -13.23 -29.09
N LYS A 493 17.76 -11.91 -29.06
CA LYS A 493 17.72 -11.14 -27.79
C LYS A 493 16.33 -11.20 -27.16
N MET A 494 15.25 -11.06 -27.96
CA MET A 494 13.88 -11.22 -27.46
C MET A 494 13.65 -12.63 -26.88
N LEU A 495 14.14 -13.68 -27.56
CA LEU A 495 14.10 -15.05 -27.05
C LEU A 495 14.84 -15.17 -25.71
N GLN A 496 16.05 -14.62 -25.60
CA GLN A 496 16.82 -14.63 -24.34
C GLN A 496 16.06 -13.92 -23.20
N ASN A 497 15.46 -12.76 -23.49
CA ASN A 497 14.68 -11.99 -22.52
C ASN A 497 13.42 -12.75 -22.08
N VAL A 498 12.65 -13.33 -23.01
CA VAL A 498 11.49 -14.18 -22.69
C VAL A 498 11.89 -15.38 -21.84
N LEU A 499 12.95 -16.11 -22.20
CA LEU A 499 13.37 -17.32 -21.50
C LEU A 499 14.06 -17.07 -20.15
N SER A 500 14.49 -15.83 -19.86
CA SER A 500 15.03 -15.47 -18.54
C SER A 500 14.00 -15.53 -17.40
N TRP A 501 12.70 -15.55 -17.75
CA TRP A 501 11.58 -15.76 -16.85
C TRP A 501 11.36 -17.23 -16.42
N ASP A 502 12.21 -18.17 -16.85
CA ASP A 502 12.18 -19.57 -16.38
C ASP A 502 12.22 -19.65 -14.84
N GLY A 503 11.33 -20.46 -14.25
CA GLY A 503 11.16 -20.52 -12.79
C GLY A 503 10.37 -19.37 -12.18
N PHE A 504 9.73 -18.51 -13.00
CA PHE A 504 8.72 -17.54 -12.54
C PHE A 504 7.41 -17.66 -13.34
N LEU A 505 7.50 -17.65 -14.67
CA LEU A 505 6.37 -17.98 -15.55
C LEU A 505 6.24 -19.51 -15.71
N GLU A 506 5.02 -19.97 -16.00
CA GLU A 506 4.75 -21.39 -16.27
C GLU A 506 5.52 -21.89 -17.50
N GLU A 507 6.03 -23.12 -17.42
CA GLU A 507 6.89 -23.70 -18.45
C GLU A 507 6.16 -23.87 -19.79
N GLU A 508 4.85 -24.17 -19.78
CA GLU A 508 4.04 -24.26 -21.00
C GLU A 508 3.93 -22.90 -21.70
N THR A 509 3.61 -21.83 -20.96
CA THR A 509 3.56 -20.45 -21.47
C THR A 509 4.91 -20.01 -22.04
N LEU A 510 6.02 -20.30 -21.35
CA LEU A 510 7.36 -19.95 -21.85
C LEU A 510 7.74 -20.73 -23.12
N ARG A 511 7.32 -22.00 -23.24
CA ARG A 511 7.50 -22.79 -24.45
C ARG A 511 6.65 -22.24 -25.61
N GLU A 512 5.39 -21.84 -25.37
CA GLU A 512 4.54 -21.19 -26.39
C GLU A 512 5.18 -19.89 -26.90
N LEU A 513 5.60 -19.00 -25.99
CA LEU A 513 6.18 -17.69 -26.34
C LEU A 513 7.55 -17.82 -27.00
N GLY A 514 8.46 -18.59 -26.39
CA GLY A 514 9.84 -18.71 -26.83
C GLY A 514 10.03 -19.66 -28.01
N LEU A 515 9.42 -20.85 -27.96
CA LEU A 515 9.68 -21.88 -28.98
C LEU A 515 8.72 -21.78 -30.15
N ASP A 516 7.42 -21.60 -29.91
CA ASP A 516 6.46 -21.58 -31.02
C ASP A 516 6.34 -20.18 -31.65
N LYS A 517 6.10 -19.14 -30.84
CA LYS A 517 5.91 -17.78 -31.35
C LYS A 517 7.19 -17.05 -31.76
N LEU A 518 8.36 -17.40 -31.22
CA LEU A 518 9.66 -16.80 -31.61
C LEU A 518 10.52 -17.74 -32.46
N LEU A 519 10.94 -18.90 -31.92
CA LEU A 519 11.87 -19.78 -32.63
C LEU A 519 11.26 -20.36 -33.92
N ASN A 520 10.12 -21.04 -33.84
CA ASN A 520 9.50 -21.71 -34.98
C ASN A 520 8.91 -20.73 -36.01
N ARG A 521 8.26 -19.65 -35.55
CA ARG A 521 7.62 -18.64 -36.42
C ARG A 521 8.62 -17.71 -37.11
N TYR A 522 9.68 -17.25 -36.43
CA TYR A 522 10.57 -16.21 -36.93
C TYR A 522 12.01 -16.69 -37.16
N LEU A 523 12.69 -17.20 -36.13
CA LEU A 523 14.13 -17.49 -36.19
C LEU A 523 14.45 -18.64 -37.17
N LEU A 524 13.67 -19.73 -37.10
CA LEU A 524 13.87 -20.92 -37.92
C LEU A 524 13.78 -20.62 -39.42
N LEU A 525 12.97 -19.64 -39.82
CA LEU A 525 12.83 -19.20 -41.22
C LEU A 525 14.13 -18.61 -41.79
N ILE A 526 14.95 -17.95 -40.98
CA ILE A 526 16.28 -17.48 -41.38
C ILE A 526 17.28 -18.64 -41.40
N LEU A 527 17.24 -19.53 -40.40
CA LEU A 527 18.15 -20.68 -40.32
C LEU A 527 17.99 -21.58 -41.55
N LEU A 528 16.75 -21.96 -41.89
CA LEU A 528 16.40 -22.80 -43.04
C LEU A 528 16.85 -22.22 -44.40
N ASN A 529 17.09 -20.91 -44.47
CA ASN A 529 17.57 -20.22 -45.67
C ASN A 529 19.08 -19.90 -45.64
N SER A 530 19.75 -20.11 -44.51
CA SER A 530 21.19 -19.89 -44.33
C SER A 530 22.00 -21.06 -44.91
N SER A 531 23.19 -20.79 -45.46
CA SER A 531 24.10 -21.86 -45.88
C SER A 531 24.74 -22.55 -44.65
N PRO A 532 24.92 -23.89 -44.67
CA PRO A 532 25.66 -24.59 -43.63
C PRO A 532 27.11 -24.08 -43.55
N GLY A 533 27.55 -23.72 -42.35
CA GLY A 533 28.88 -23.15 -42.08
C GLY A 533 28.95 -22.47 -40.71
N LYS A 534 30.13 -21.93 -40.37
CA LYS A 534 30.44 -21.33 -39.05
C LYS A 534 29.39 -20.33 -38.52
N GLU A 535 28.87 -19.45 -39.36
CA GLU A 535 27.86 -18.47 -38.94
C GLU A 535 26.54 -19.12 -38.53
N MET A 536 26.07 -20.10 -39.31
CA MET A 536 24.86 -20.87 -39.00
C MET A 536 25.04 -21.69 -37.71
N VAL A 537 26.22 -22.28 -37.49
CA VAL A 537 26.55 -22.96 -36.24
C VAL A 537 26.58 -22.00 -35.05
N ASN A 538 27.12 -20.79 -35.21
CA ASN A 538 27.07 -19.74 -34.18
C ASN A 538 25.62 -19.33 -33.85
N LYS A 539 24.77 -19.12 -34.87
CA LYS A 539 23.33 -18.83 -34.69
C LYS A 539 22.62 -19.93 -33.90
N CYS A 540 22.85 -21.20 -34.23
CA CYS A 540 22.33 -22.33 -33.46
C CYS A 540 22.87 -22.36 -32.04
N SER A 541 24.17 -22.12 -31.86
CA SER A 541 24.80 -22.10 -30.53
C SER A 541 24.21 -21.03 -29.61
N LYS A 542 23.91 -19.85 -30.15
CA LYS A 542 23.27 -18.76 -29.40
C LYS A 542 21.83 -19.09 -29.03
N ILE A 543 21.03 -19.64 -29.95
CA ILE A 543 19.66 -20.09 -29.65
C ILE A 543 19.67 -21.16 -28.55
N VAL A 544 20.52 -22.19 -28.67
CA VAL A 544 20.62 -23.26 -27.66
C VAL A 544 21.11 -22.73 -26.31
N ALA A 545 21.97 -21.71 -26.29
CA ALA A 545 22.41 -21.07 -25.04
C ALA A 545 21.31 -20.29 -24.32
N CYS A 546 20.21 -19.91 -24.99
CA CYS A 546 19.04 -19.29 -24.37
C CYS A 546 18.10 -20.30 -23.70
N LEU A 547 18.21 -21.59 -24.03
CA LEU A 547 17.24 -22.60 -23.58
C LEU A 547 17.50 -23.01 -22.11
N PRO A 548 16.48 -22.98 -21.22
CA PRO A 548 16.64 -23.41 -19.85
C PRO A 548 17.04 -24.89 -19.72
N HIS A 549 18.01 -25.16 -18.85
CA HIS A 549 18.51 -26.52 -18.60
C HIS A 549 17.51 -27.38 -17.79
N SER A 550 16.56 -26.72 -17.11
CA SER A 550 15.40 -27.29 -16.43
C SER A 550 14.55 -28.16 -17.37
N TRP A 551 14.24 -27.65 -18.56
CA TRP A 551 13.34 -28.26 -19.54
C TRP A 551 13.84 -29.60 -20.12
N PHE A 552 15.11 -29.92 -19.92
CA PHE A 552 15.78 -31.13 -20.43
C PHE A 552 16.04 -32.20 -19.36
N LYS A 553 15.53 -32.01 -18.14
CA LYS A 553 15.58 -32.99 -17.04
C LYS A 553 14.41 -33.98 -17.19
N GLY A 554 14.67 -35.28 -17.02
CA GLY A 554 13.65 -36.34 -17.11
C GLY A 554 13.21 -36.75 -18.53
N LEU A 555 13.86 -36.23 -19.57
CA LEU A 555 13.67 -36.69 -20.95
C LEU A 555 14.51 -37.94 -21.21
N ASP A 556 13.91 -39.11 -20.93
CA ASP A 556 14.52 -40.43 -21.10
C ASP A 556 14.25 -41.07 -22.48
N SER A 557 13.39 -40.46 -23.31
CA SER A 557 12.84 -41.06 -24.54
C SER A 557 13.72 -40.95 -25.79
N GLY A 558 14.98 -40.51 -25.68
CA GLY A 558 15.91 -40.28 -26.82
C GLY A 558 15.60 -39.05 -27.68
N SER A 559 14.31 -38.69 -27.78
CA SER A 559 13.78 -37.54 -28.50
C SER A 559 13.84 -36.22 -27.70
N SER A 560 14.16 -35.12 -28.37
CA SER A 560 14.04 -33.76 -27.80
C SER A 560 12.57 -33.32 -27.64
N LEU A 561 12.35 -32.12 -27.08
CA LEU A 561 11.03 -31.48 -26.95
C LEU A 561 10.32 -31.40 -28.33
N PRO A 562 9.00 -31.67 -28.42
CA PRO A 562 8.29 -31.67 -29.70
C PRO A 562 8.39 -30.36 -30.50
N CYS A 563 8.33 -29.22 -29.81
CA CYS A 563 8.50 -27.88 -30.39
C CYS A 563 9.92 -27.61 -30.93
N LEU A 564 10.93 -28.41 -30.56
CA LEU A 564 12.30 -28.37 -31.10
C LEU A 564 12.52 -29.38 -32.25
N ALA A 565 11.52 -30.15 -32.66
CA ALA A 565 11.67 -31.17 -33.70
C ALA A 565 12.16 -30.59 -35.04
N ASN A 566 11.63 -29.45 -35.48
CA ASN A 566 12.04 -28.81 -36.74
C ASN A 566 13.45 -28.22 -36.66
N PHE A 567 13.81 -27.60 -35.53
CA PHE A 567 15.14 -27.03 -35.29
C PHE A 567 16.21 -28.12 -35.23
N SER A 568 15.97 -29.20 -34.48
CA SER A 568 16.90 -30.34 -34.37
C SER A 568 17.05 -31.10 -35.70
N LYS A 569 15.96 -31.29 -36.45
CA LYS A 569 16.00 -31.84 -37.82
C LYS A 569 16.80 -30.97 -38.79
N HIS A 570 16.70 -29.65 -38.67
CA HIS A 570 17.49 -28.73 -39.49
C HIS A 570 18.98 -28.78 -39.13
N MET A 571 19.32 -28.82 -37.84
CA MET A 571 20.70 -29.03 -37.39
C MET A 571 21.28 -30.36 -37.90
N LEU A 572 20.49 -31.43 -37.92
CA LEU A 572 20.87 -32.73 -38.50
C LEU A 572 21.17 -32.62 -40.01
N GLN A 573 20.34 -31.88 -40.76
CA GLN A 573 20.60 -31.61 -42.19
C GLN A 573 21.88 -30.80 -42.39
N CYS A 574 22.12 -29.76 -41.58
CA CYS A 574 23.38 -29.00 -41.61
C CYS A 574 24.59 -29.89 -41.27
N ALA A 575 24.48 -30.79 -40.29
CA ALA A 575 25.54 -31.73 -39.93
C ALA A 575 25.89 -32.69 -41.09
N HIS A 576 24.89 -33.23 -41.80
CA HIS A 576 25.13 -34.02 -43.01
C HIS A 576 25.89 -33.22 -44.08
N THR A 577 25.54 -31.96 -44.28
CA THR A 577 26.21 -31.10 -45.27
C THR A 577 27.64 -30.73 -44.85
N LEU A 578 27.86 -30.36 -43.58
CA LEU A 578 29.20 -30.04 -43.05
C LEU A 578 30.14 -31.23 -43.13
N HIS A 579 29.65 -32.45 -42.85
CA HIS A 579 30.43 -33.67 -43.06
C HIS A 579 30.82 -33.86 -44.54
N SER A 580 29.91 -33.59 -45.49
CA SER A 580 30.23 -33.66 -46.92
C SER A 580 31.21 -32.56 -47.41
N LEU A 581 31.44 -31.54 -46.59
CA LEU A 581 32.39 -30.44 -46.82
C LEU A 581 33.69 -30.59 -46.01
N ASP A 582 33.87 -31.70 -45.29
CA ASP A 582 35.00 -31.99 -44.37
C ASP A 582 35.19 -30.95 -43.23
N ASP A 583 34.13 -30.22 -42.87
CA ASP A 583 34.15 -29.22 -41.78
C ASP A 583 33.92 -29.89 -40.42
N ARG A 584 34.95 -30.61 -39.94
CA ARG A 584 34.90 -31.35 -38.68
C ARG A 584 34.70 -30.45 -37.45
N GLU A 585 35.25 -29.24 -37.44
CA GLU A 585 35.12 -28.30 -36.30
C GLU A 585 33.65 -27.92 -36.08
N ASN A 586 32.98 -27.42 -37.13
CA ASN A 586 31.58 -27.00 -37.02
C ASN A 586 30.62 -28.19 -36.87
N LEU A 587 30.96 -29.36 -37.42
CA LEU A 587 30.22 -30.62 -37.20
C LEU A 587 30.22 -31.02 -35.72
N LEU A 588 31.38 -31.04 -35.05
CA LEU A 588 31.48 -31.38 -33.62
C LEU A 588 30.66 -30.41 -32.75
N VAL A 589 30.68 -29.12 -33.07
CA VAL A 589 29.85 -28.12 -32.37
C VAL A 589 28.36 -28.44 -32.56
N LEU A 590 27.86 -28.69 -33.77
CA LEU A 590 26.45 -29.06 -33.97
C LEU A 590 26.04 -30.32 -33.20
N VAL A 591 26.89 -31.35 -33.15
CA VAL A 591 26.58 -32.56 -32.37
C VAL A 591 26.55 -32.26 -30.87
N SER A 592 27.45 -31.42 -30.36
CA SER A 592 27.40 -30.98 -28.96
C SER A 592 26.11 -30.23 -28.62
N LEU A 593 25.60 -29.43 -29.57
CA LEU A 593 24.34 -28.69 -29.42
C LEU A 593 23.13 -29.64 -29.48
N LEU A 594 23.13 -30.66 -30.35
CA LEU A 594 22.11 -31.71 -30.38
C LEU A 594 22.08 -32.51 -29.06
N LYS A 595 23.24 -32.86 -28.50
CA LYS A 595 23.35 -33.50 -27.17
C LYS A 595 22.80 -32.59 -26.05
N LYS A 596 23.07 -31.27 -26.08
CA LYS A 596 22.53 -30.30 -25.10
C LYS A 596 21.01 -30.26 -25.08
N ILE A 597 20.35 -30.27 -26.25
CA ILE A 597 18.88 -30.28 -26.35
C ILE A 597 18.27 -31.70 -26.24
N LYS A 598 19.03 -32.71 -25.80
CA LYS A 598 18.57 -34.12 -25.67
C LYS A 598 18.02 -34.74 -26.97
N ALA A 599 18.48 -34.30 -28.13
CA ALA A 599 18.11 -34.89 -29.42
C ALA A 599 18.99 -36.12 -29.74
N MET A 600 18.99 -37.13 -28.85
CA MET A 600 19.89 -38.28 -28.93
C MET A 600 19.66 -39.12 -30.18
N ASP A 601 18.41 -39.31 -30.62
CA ASP A 601 18.08 -40.03 -31.86
C ASP A 601 18.83 -39.46 -33.08
N ASN A 602 18.95 -38.12 -33.16
CA ASN A 602 19.66 -37.44 -34.24
C ASN A 602 21.19 -37.62 -34.12
N VAL A 603 21.72 -37.74 -32.90
CA VAL A 603 23.14 -38.00 -32.64
C VAL A 603 23.49 -39.45 -32.99
N GLU A 604 22.64 -40.40 -32.62
CA GLU A 604 22.79 -41.82 -32.98
C GLU A 604 22.70 -42.04 -34.49
N ALA A 605 21.79 -41.33 -35.18
CA ALA A 605 21.71 -41.34 -36.64
C ALA A 605 22.98 -40.81 -37.32
N LEU A 606 23.64 -39.80 -36.74
CA LEU A 606 24.93 -39.29 -37.23
C LEU A 606 26.08 -40.26 -36.93
N SER A 607 26.17 -40.78 -35.70
CA SER A 607 27.22 -41.73 -35.29
C SER A 607 27.15 -43.02 -36.11
N SER A 608 25.96 -43.58 -36.29
CA SER A 608 25.73 -44.81 -37.08
C SER A 608 26.04 -44.65 -38.56
N LYS A 609 25.84 -43.45 -39.12
CA LYS A 609 26.03 -43.18 -40.56
C LYS A 609 27.48 -42.84 -40.94
N TYR A 610 28.23 -42.22 -40.03
CA TYR A 610 29.59 -41.73 -40.29
C TYR A 610 30.67 -42.43 -39.46
N ASN A 611 30.28 -43.36 -38.59
CA ASN A 611 31.16 -44.21 -37.78
C ASN A 611 32.17 -43.42 -36.91
N ILE A 612 31.76 -42.25 -36.44
CA ILE A 612 32.60 -41.35 -35.62
C ILE A 612 32.43 -41.77 -34.16
N GLU A 613 33.41 -42.51 -33.62
CA GLU A 613 33.39 -43.04 -32.25
C GLU A 613 33.42 -41.92 -31.18
N GLU A 614 34.05 -40.79 -31.49
CA GLU A 614 34.05 -39.57 -30.66
C GLU A 614 32.66 -38.93 -30.46
N LEU A 615 31.62 -39.38 -31.19
CA LEU A 615 30.26 -38.85 -31.06
C LEU A 615 29.34 -39.64 -30.13
N LYS A 616 29.74 -40.81 -29.64
CA LYS A 616 28.96 -41.57 -28.65
C LYS A 616 28.86 -40.82 -27.31
#